data_AF-A0A970JHC2-F1
#
_entry.id   AF-A0A970JHC2-F1
#
_cell.length_a   1.000
_cell.length_b   1.000
_cell.length_c   1.000
_cell.angle_alpha   90.00
_cell.angle_beta   90.00
_cell.angle_gamma   90.00
#
_symmetry.space_group_name_H-M   'P 1'
#
loop_
_entity.id
_entity.type
_entity.pdbx_description
1 polymer ?
#
loop_
_entity_poly.entity_id
_entity_poly.type
_entity_poly.pdbx_seq_one_letter_code
_entity_poly.pdbx_strand_id
1 'polypeptide(L)'
;MLKPLDFHTDFRRSFKGYNEEDVDEFVAKVVSHYEDLYQENKRLQEEIKALKQELEKKQDREQDVLDLIALTKQTAAEIRDLANARSSAVLDEAKRKAATIIAEAEARLEAVKRTERMFRHRMQALMESTWKMLEQAELDEVGEETKVYRDVAAALGQEMSEQD
;
A
#
# COMPACT_ATOMS: atom_id res chain seq x y z
N MET A 1 -21.48 29.89 62.02
CA MET A 1 -20.21 30.39 62.54
C MET A 1 -20.41 31.85 62.90
N LEU A 2 -19.91 32.26 64.07
CA LEU A 2 -19.90 33.66 64.48
C LEU A 2 -18.99 34.43 63.52
N LYS A 3 -19.48 35.55 63.01
CA LYS A 3 -18.71 36.51 62.23
C LYS A 3 -17.97 37.45 63.18
N PRO A 4 -16.89 38.13 62.73
CA PRO A 4 -16.21 39.15 63.53
C PRO A 4 -17.19 40.20 64.12
N LEU A 5 -18.30 40.47 63.43
CA LEU A 5 -19.37 41.38 63.89
C LEU A 5 -20.19 40.87 65.08
N ASP A 6 -20.21 39.55 65.33
CA ASP A 6 -21.08 38.93 66.35
C ASP A 6 -20.49 39.02 67.77
N PHE A 7 -19.24 39.47 67.92
CA PHE A 7 -18.56 39.62 69.21
C PHE A 7 -18.94 40.90 69.97
N HIS A 8 -19.69 41.81 69.35
CA HIS A 8 -20.35 42.91 70.05
C HIS A 8 -21.59 42.38 70.78
N THR A 9 -21.39 41.69 71.90
CA THR A 9 -22.47 41.17 72.74
C THR A 9 -22.33 41.71 74.16
N ASP A 10 -23.38 42.37 74.66
CA ASP A 10 -23.39 42.88 76.03
C ASP A 10 -23.53 41.73 77.04
N PHE A 11 -22.56 41.61 77.94
CA PHE A 11 -22.58 40.60 79.00
C PHE A 11 -23.43 41.05 80.20
N ARG A 12 -24.17 40.13 80.83
CA ARG A 12 -24.94 40.45 82.05
C ARG A 12 -24.02 40.59 83.26
N ARG A 13 -24.22 41.64 84.06
CA ARG A 13 -23.49 41.88 85.32
C ARG A 13 -23.96 40.93 86.43
N SER A 14 -23.02 40.37 87.19
CA SER A 14 -23.31 39.54 88.38
C SER A 14 -22.43 39.96 89.56
N PHE A 15 -22.92 39.77 90.79
CA PHE A 15 -22.17 40.10 92.00
C PHE A 15 -20.99 39.12 92.16
N LYS A 16 -19.74 39.61 91.99
CA LYS A 16 -18.46 38.87 91.76
C LYS A 16 -18.15 38.43 90.32
N GLY A 17 -18.63 39.15 89.30
CA GLY A 17 -18.22 38.95 87.91
C GLY A 17 -16.79 39.39 87.59
N TYR A 18 -16.33 39.07 86.37
CA TYR A 18 -15.08 39.59 85.81
C TYR A 18 -15.14 41.10 85.61
N ASN A 19 -13.98 41.75 85.63
CA ASN A 19 -13.86 43.19 85.33
C ASN A 19 -14.21 43.43 83.86
N GLU A 20 -15.12 44.38 83.61
CA GLU A 20 -15.61 44.69 82.26
C GLU A 20 -14.49 45.22 81.35
N GLU A 21 -13.63 46.10 81.87
CA GLU A 21 -12.53 46.69 81.07
C GLU A 21 -11.52 45.63 80.60
N ASP A 22 -11.15 44.69 81.48
CA ASP A 22 -10.21 43.61 81.15
C ASP A 22 -10.83 42.61 80.15
N VAL A 23 -12.14 42.36 80.28
CA VAL A 23 -12.88 41.49 79.35
C VAL A 23 -13.02 42.15 77.99
N ASP A 24 -13.35 43.44 77.93
CA ASP A 24 -13.48 44.19 76.68
C ASP A 24 -12.15 44.27 75.92
N GLU A 25 -11.02 44.50 76.61
CA GLU A 25 -9.69 44.48 75.99
C GLU A 25 -9.35 43.07 75.43
N PHE A 26 -9.69 42.02 76.16
CA PHE A 26 -9.47 40.64 75.71
C PHE A 26 -10.35 40.29 74.50
N VAL A 27 -11.64 40.64 74.53
CA VAL A 27 -12.56 40.43 73.41
C VAL A 27 -12.08 41.18 72.18
N ALA A 28 -11.61 42.43 72.31
CA ALA A 28 -11.06 43.18 71.18
C ALA A 28 -9.85 42.46 70.52
N LYS A 29 -8.93 41.90 71.32
CA LYS A 29 -7.81 41.10 70.80
C LYS A 29 -8.28 39.82 70.11
N VAL A 30 -9.25 39.11 70.68
CA VAL A 30 -9.82 37.89 70.09
C VAL A 30 -10.51 38.20 68.76
N VAL A 31 -11.26 39.30 68.67
CA VAL A 31 -11.92 39.74 67.44
C VAL A 31 -10.90 40.03 66.35
N SER A 32 -9.86 40.80 66.66
CA SER A 32 -8.79 41.12 65.69
C SER A 32 -8.13 39.85 65.13
N HIS A 33 -7.69 38.95 66.01
CA HIS A 33 -7.04 37.71 65.58
C HIS A 33 -8.00 36.77 64.84
N TYR A 34 -9.27 36.73 65.23
CA TYR A 34 -10.27 35.93 64.51
C TYR A 34 -10.57 36.49 63.13
N GLU A 35 -10.59 37.82 62.97
CA GLU A 35 -10.77 38.46 61.67
C GLU A 35 -9.61 38.18 60.73
N ASP A 36 -8.36 38.29 61.21
CA ASP A 36 -7.17 37.90 60.45
C ASP A 36 -7.25 36.44 60.00
N LEU A 37 -7.60 35.53 60.92
CA LEU A 37 -7.70 34.10 60.66
C LEU A 37 -8.84 33.78 59.68
N TYR A 38 -9.94 34.51 59.76
CA TYR A 38 -11.08 34.37 58.84
C TYR A 38 -10.72 34.86 57.43
N GLN A 39 -10.05 36.01 57.30
CA GLN A 39 -9.59 36.52 56.02
C GLN A 39 -8.57 35.57 55.37
N GLU A 40 -7.63 35.06 56.16
CA GLU A 40 -6.65 34.09 55.67
C GLU A 40 -7.30 32.77 55.26
N ASN A 41 -8.26 32.27 56.03
CA ASN A 41 -8.99 31.06 55.66
C ASN A 41 -9.74 31.24 54.33
N LYS A 42 -10.39 32.40 54.15
CA LYS A 42 -11.08 32.73 52.91
C LYS A 42 -10.11 32.81 51.73
N ARG A 43 -8.95 33.46 51.91
CA ARG A 43 -7.89 33.56 50.90
C ARG A 43 -7.39 32.17 50.48
N LEU A 44 -7.09 31.31 51.46
CA LEU A 44 -6.64 29.94 51.22
C LEU A 44 -7.71 29.09 50.53
N GLN A 45 -8.98 29.25 50.87
CA GLN A 45 -10.08 28.55 50.19
C GLN A 45 -10.20 28.97 48.72
N GLU A 46 -10.05 30.27 48.42
CA GLU A 46 -10.04 30.79 47.06
C GLU A 46 -8.83 30.26 46.26
N GLU A 47 -7.65 30.24 46.87
CA GLU A 47 -6.43 29.69 46.27
C GLU A 47 -6.55 28.19 45.98
N ILE A 48 -7.06 27.41 46.93
CA ILE A 48 -7.33 25.97 46.74
C ILE A 48 -8.30 25.76 45.58
N LYS A 49 -9.35 26.58 45.49
CA LYS A 49 -10.32 26.48 44.39
C LYS A 49 -9.67 26.78 43.04
N ALA A 50 -8.83 27.82 42.96
CA ALA A 50 -8.11 28.16 41.75
C ALA A 50 -7.13 27.05 41.33
N LEU A 51 -6.35 26.52 42.27
CA LEU A 51 -5.40 25.43 42.02
C LEU A 51 -6.11 24.14 41.56
N LYS A 52 -7.26 23.81 42.15
CA LYS A 52 -8.07 22.66 41.71
C LYS A 52 -8.55 22.82 40.27
N GLN A 53 -9.02 24.00 39.90
CA GLN A 53 -9.46 24.29 38.53
C GLN A 53 -8.29 24.24 37.52
N GLU A 54 -7.10 24.69 37.92
CA GLU A 54 -5.91 24.58 37.06
C GLU A 54 -5.47 23.13 36.89
N LEU A 55 -5.53 22.33 37.96
CA LEU A 55 -5.20 20.91 37.92
C LEU A 55 -6.16 20.14 37.00
N GLU A 56 -7.46 20.37 37.13
CA GLU A 56 -8.48 19.75 36.27
C GLU A 56 -8.20 20.05 34.79
N LYS A 57 -7.97 21.33 34.45
CA LYS A 57 -7.59 21.72 33.08
C LYS A 57 -6.30 21.06 32.58
N LYS A 58 -5.33 20.80 33.45
CA LYS A 58 -4.09 20.10 33.08
C LYS A 58 -4.36 18.62 32.84
N GLN A 59 -5.17 17.99 33.68
CA GLN A 59 -5.57 16.59 33.52
C GLN A 59 -6.34 16.38 32.22
N ASP A 60 -7.29 17.26 31.89
CA ASP A 60 -8.04 17.20 30.63
C ASP A 60 -7.10 17.28 29.41
N ARG A 61 -6.14 18.22 29.41
CA ARG A 61 -5.15 18.34 28.34
C ARG A 61 -4.23 17.13 28.23
N GLU A 62 -3.86 16.55 29.37
CA GLU A 62 -3.04 15.33 29.39
C GLU A 62 -3.80 14.16 28.77
N GLN A 63 -5.10 14.03 29.08
CA GLN A 63 -5.98 13.04 28.48
C GLN A 63 -6.10 13.24 26.96
N ASP A 64 -6.34 14.48 26.50
CA ASP A 64 -6.41 14.79 25.07
C ASP A 64 -5.12 14.41 24.32
N VAL A 65 -3.96 14.64 24.94
CA VAL A 65 -2.66 14.27 24.38
C VAL A 65 -2.50 12.75 24.30
N LEU A 66 -2.92 12.01 25.33
CA LEU A 66 -2.89 10.55 25.32
C LEU A 66 -3.80 9.97 24.25
N ASP A 67 -5.00 10.52 24.09
CA ASP A 67 -5.96 10.12 23.07
C ASP A 67 -5.43 10.42 21.66
N LEU A 68 -4.80 11.58 21.48
CA LEU A 68 -4.14 11.93 20.22
C LEU A 68 -2.99 10.97 19.90
N ILE A 69 -2.18 10.58 20.89
CA ILE A 69 -1.10 9.61 20.70
C ILE A 69 -1.67 8.24 20.31
N ALA A 70 -2.75 7.80 20.97
CA ALA A 70 -3.39 6.53 20.66
C ALA A 70 -3.93 6.53 19.22
N LEU A 71 -4.64 7.59 18.83
CA LEU A 71 -5.14 7.78 17.47
C LEU A 71 -4.01 7.84 16.44
N THR A 72 -2.91 8.53 16.76
CA THR A 72 -1.74 8.63 15.88
C THR A 72 -1.09 7.26 15.68
N LYS A 73 -0.94 6.47 16.75
CA LYS A 73 -0.42 5.10 16.68
C LYS A 73 -1.32 4.19 15.84
N GLN A 74 -2.64 4.27 16.04
CA GLN A 74 -3.60 3.51 15.25
C GLN A 74 -3.51 3.89 13.76
N THR A 75 -3.55 5.18 13.45
CA THR A 75 -3.44 5.70 12.08
C THR A 75 -2.11 5.26 11.43
N ALA A 76 -1.00 5.30 12.17
CA ALA A 76 0.29 4.86 11.66
C ALA A 76 0.31 3.35 11.35
N ALA A 77 -0.34 2.52 12.18
CA ALA A 77 -0.49 1.09 11.92
C ALA A 77 -1.35 0.84 10.67
N GLU A 78 -2.49 1.52 10.55
CA GLU A 78 -3.38 1.42 9.39
C GLU A 78 -2.68 1.83 8.08
N ILE A 79 -1.90 2.92 8.10
CA ILE A 79 -1.10 3.36 6.95
C ILE A 79 -0.08 2.28 6.56
N ARG A 80 0.60 1.69 7.54
CA ARG A 80 1.58 0.62 7.30
C ARG A 80 0.91 -0.60 6.66
N ASP A 81 -0.24 -1.02 7.16
CA ASP A 81 -0.96 -2.18 6.64
C ASP A 81 -1.50 -1.92 5.23
N LEU A 82 -2.03 -0.73 4.98
CA LEU A 82 -2.46 -0.30 3.65
C LEU A 82 -1.29 -0.26 2.66
N ALA A 83 -0.14 0.27 3.08
CA ALA A 83 1.07 0.31 2.25
C ALA A 83 1.55 -1.10 1.89
N ASN A 84 1.54 -2.03 2.85
CA ASN A 84 1.90 -3.43 2.62
C ASN A 84 0.92 -4.12 1.65
N ALA A 85 -0.39 -3.95 1.86
CA ALA A 85 -1.41 -4.52 0.99
C ALA A 85 -1.28 -3.98 -0.45
N ARG A 86 -1.08 -2.66 -0.59
CA ARG A 86 -0.88 -2.01 -1.90
C ARG A 86 0.41 -2.47 -2.56
N SER A 87 1.50 -2.62 -1.80
CA SER A 87 2.76 -3.14 -2.32
C SER A 87 2.61 -4.57 -2.86
N SER A 88 1.93 -5.44 -2.11
CA SER A 88 1.63 -6.81 -2.55
C SER A 88 0.80 -6.80 -3.83
N ALA A 89 -0.25 -5.98 -3.90
CA ALA A 89 -1.10 -5.89 -5.09
C ALA A 89 -0.31 -5.43 -6.33
N VAL A 90 0.56 -4.44 -6.18
CA VAL A 90 1.43 -3.95 -7.27
C VAL A 90 2.40 -5.04 -7.71
N LEU A 91 3.02 -5.77 -6.78
CA LEU A 91 3.91 -6.89 -7.10
C LEU A 91 3.18 -8.01 -7.85
N ASP A 92 1.97 -8.36 -7.42
CA ASP A 92 1.17 -9.39 -8.07
C ASP A 92 0.70 -8.97 -9.46
N GLU A 93 0.31 -7.71 -9.64
CA GLU A 93 -0.01 -7.16 -10.96
C GLU A 93 1.21 -7.17 -11.89
N ALA A 94 2.38 -6.75 -11.38
CA ALA A 94 3.63 -6.77 -12.14
C ALA A 94 4.02 -8.19 -12.56
N LYS A 95 3.90 -9.18 -11.65
CA LYS A 95 4.13 -10.59 -11.95
C LYS A 95 3.17 -11.12 -13.01
N ARG A 96 1.88 -10.78 -12.93
CA ARG A 96 0.88 -11.16 -13.94
C ARG A 96 1.23 -10.57 -15.31
N LYS A 97 1.55 -9.29 -15.38
CA LYS A 97 1.96 -8.63 -16.63
C LYS A 97 3.22 -9.27 -17.22
N ALA A 98 4.22 -9.55 -16.38
CA ALA A 98 5.43 -10.23 -16.81
C ALA A 98 5.14 -11.63 -17.38
N ALA A 99 4.28 -12.41 -16.71
CA ALA A 99 3.86 -13.73 -17.18
C ALA A 99 3.12 -13.65 -18.53
N THR A 100 2.23 -12.67 -18.71
CA THR A 100 1.56 -12.42 -19.99
C THR A 100 2.55 -12.09 -21.10
N ILE A 101 3.51 -11.19 -20.84
CA ILE A 101 4.53 -10.81 -21.82
C ILE A 101 5.38 -12.01 -22.23
N ILE A 102 5.79 -12.86 -21.27
CA ILE A 102 6.56 -14.07 -21.56
C ILE A 102 5.73 -15.03 -22.41
N ALA A 103 4.47 -15.29 -22.04
CA ALA A 103 3.59 -16.17 -22.79
C ALA A 103 3.35 -15.67 -24.24
N GLU A 104 3.17 -14.36 -24.42
CA GLU A 104 3.05 -13.76 -25.75
C GLU A 104 4.35 -13.90 -26.56
N ALA A 105 5.50 -13.70 -25.94
CA ALA A 105 6.80 -13.85 -26.60
C ALA A 105 7.04 -15.32 -27.02
N GLU A 106 6.72 -16.28 -26.16
CA GLU A 106 6.81 -17.71 -26.47
C GLU A 106 5.87 -18.10 -27.62
N ALA A 107 4.62 -17.61 -27.60
CA ALA A 107 3.66 -17.86 -28.67
C ALA A 107 4.14 -17.30 -30.02
N ARG A 108 4.71 -16.08 -30.02
CA ARG A 108 5.31 -15.48 -31.23
C ARG A 108 6.51 -16.29 -31.71
N LEU A 109 7.38 -16.72 -30.81
CA LEU A 109 8.54 -17.55 -31.15
C LEU A 109 8.11 -18.86 -31.82
N GLU A 110 7.10 -19.54 -31.26
CA GLU A 110 6.59 -20.77 -31.87
C GLU A 110 5.90 -20.53 -33.21
N ALA A 111 5.19 -19.41 -33.39
CA ALA A 111 4.64 -19.04 -34.69
C ALA A 111 5.74 -18.84 -35.74
N VAL A 112 6.83 -18.13 -35.39
CA VAL A 112 7.97 -17.90 -36.29
C VAL A 112 8.69 -19.21 -36.62
N LYS A 113 8.93 -20.08 -35.64
CA LYS A 113 9.52 -21.42 -35.91
C LYS A 113 8.63 -22.25 -36.83
N ARG A 114 7.31 -22.18 -36.68
CA ARG A 114 6.37 -22.88 -37.58
C ARG A 114 6.47 -22.36 -39.01
N THR A 115 6.49 -21.04 -39.21
CA THR A 115 6.63 -20.46 -40.55
C THR A 115 7.98 -20.78 -41.18
N GLU A 116 9.06 -20.76 -40.40
CA GLU A 116 10.39 -21.18 -40.84
C GLU A 116 10.40 -22.64 -41.32
N ARG A 117 9.84 -23.57 -40.52
CA ARG A 117 9.71 -24.99 -40.90
C ARG A 117 8.89 -25.17 -42.17
N MET A 118 7.76 -24.50 -42.29
CA MET A 118 6.92 -24.56 -43.49
C MET A 118 7.64 -24.01 -44.73
N PHE A 119 8.36 -22.89 -44.58
CA PHE A 119 9.14 -22.31 -45.67
C PHE A 119 10.25 -23.27 -46.13
N ARG A 120 10.98 -23.86 -45.19
CA ARG A 120 12.03 -24.85 -45.48
C ARG A 120 11.48 -26.05 -46.25
N HIS A 121 10.37 -26.63 -45.80
CA HIS A 121 9.72 -27.75 -46.50
C HIS A 121 9.23 -27.36 -47.90
N ARG A 122 8.62 -26.18 -48.05
CA ARG A 122 8.21 -25.68 -49.37
C ARG A 122 9.39 -25.50 -50.31
N MET A 123 10.51 -24.96 -49.82
CA MET A 123 11.72 -24.78 -50.62
C MET A 123 12.29 -26.13 -51.07
N GLN A 124 12.35 -27.12 -50.18
CA GLN A 124 12.77 -28.48 -50.52
C GLN A 124 11.88 -29.11 -51.59
N ALA A 125 10.55 -29.03 -51.43
CA ALA A 125 9.60 -29.55 -52.40
C ALA A 125 9.71 -28.85 -53.77
N LEU A 126 9.91 -27.53 -53.78
CA LEU A 126 10.15 -26.78 -55.02
C LEU A 126 11.43 -27.26 -55.71
N MET A 127 12.55 -27.37 -54.99
CA MET A 127 13.82 -27.84 -55.54
C MET A 127 13.71 -29.26 -56.10
N GLU A 128 13.06 -30.17 -55.38
CA GLU A 128 12.79 -31.54 -55.87
C GLU A 128 11.92 -31.53 -57.14
N SER A 129 10.90 -30.65 -57.19
CA SER A 129 10.04 -30.55 -58.37
C SER A 129 10.79 -29.98 -59.58
N THR A 130 11.62 -28.95 -59.38
CA THR A 130 12.43 -28.34 -60.45
C THR A 130 13.50 -29.31 -60.94
N TRP A 131 14.09 -30.09 -60.03
CA TRP A 131 15.04 -31.14 -60.37
C TRP A 131 14.40 -32.19 -61.26
N LYS A 132 13.23 -32.70 -60.89
CA LYS A 132 12.46 -33.66 -61.71
C LYS A 132 12.09 -33.09 -63.07
N MET A 133 11.72 -31.82 -63.16
CA MET A 133 11.42 -31.16 -64.44
C MET A 133 12.66 -31.07 -65.34
N LEU A 134 13.83 -30.73 -64.77
CA LEU A 134 15.09 -30.68 -65.53
C LEU A 134 15.51 -32.08 -66.02
N GLU A 135 15.41 -33.09 -65.17
CA GLU A 135 15.71 -34.49 -65.53
C GLU A 135 14.79 -35.00 -66.65
N GLN A 136 13.50 -34.64 -66.62
CA GLN A 136 12.56 -34.94 -67.70
C GLN A 136 12.87 -34.18 -69.00
N ALA A 137 13.28 -32.91 -68.91
CA ALA A 137 13.66 -32.13 -70.09
C ALA A 137 14.94 -32.66 -70.76
N GLU A 138 15.95 -33.08 -69.99
CA GLU A 138 17.14 -33.75 -70.53
C GLU A 138 16.80 -35.09 -71.20
N LEU A 139 15.86 -35.85 -70.64
CA LEU A 139 15.40 -37.11 -71.23
C LEU A 139 14.60 -36.91 -72.54
N ASP A 140 13.82 -35.83 -72.64
CA ASP A 140 13.09 -35.48 -73.85
C ASP A 140 14.02 -34.99 -74.97
N GLU A 141 15.06 -34.19 -74.67
CA GLU A 141 16.08 -33.78 -75.66
C GLU A 141 16.89 -34.99 -76.18
N VAL A 142 17.35 -35.89 -75.31
CA VAL A 142 18.08 -37.10 -75.72
C VAL A 142 17.18 -38.09 -76.47
N GLY A 143 15.89 -38.11 -76.13
CA GLY A 143 14.88 -38.97 -76.74
C GLY A 143 14.48 -38.56 -78.16
N GLU A 144 14.40 -37.26 -78.44
CA GLU A 144 14.03 -36.75 -79.77
C GLU A 144 15.19 -36.84 -80.77
N GLU A 145 16.42 -36.53 -80.34
CA GLU A 145 17.60 -36.55 -81.23
C GLU A 145 17.98 -37.97 -81.68
N THR A 146 17.69 -39.00 -80.87
CA THR A 146 17.97 -40.40 -81.21
C THR A 146 16.80 -41.14 -81.87
N LYS A 147 15.61 -40.54 -82.02
CA LYS A 147 14.47 -41.14 -82.74
C LYS A 147 14.82 -41.42 -84.19
N VAL A 148 15.40 -40.43 -84.88
CA VAL A 148 15.77 -40.55 -86.30
C VAL A 148 16.77 -41.69 -86.51
N TYR A 149 17.78 -41.82 -85.66
CA TYR A 149 18.76 -42.91 -85.75
C TYR A 149 18.17 -44.28 -85.42
N ARG A 150 17.19 -44.35 -84.48
CA ARG A 150 16.47 -45.59 -84.17
C ARG A 150 15.57 -46.05 -85.30
N ASP A 151 14.84 -45.13 -85.93
CA ASP A 151 13.93 -45.43 -87.03
C ASP A 151 14.71 -45.83 -88.29
N VAL A 152 15.84 -45.16 -88.56
CA VAL A 152 16.77 -45.53 -89.66
C VAL A 152 17.41 -46.90 -89.41
N ALA A 153 17.83 -47.22 -88.18
CA ALA A 153 18.36 -48.53 -87.83
C ALA A 153 17.31 -49.65 -87.97
N ALA A 154 16.05 -49.37 -87.63
CA ALA A 154 14.94 -50.32 -87.81
C ALA A 154 14.59 -50.55 -89.29
N ALA A 155 14.61 -49.50 -90.12
CA ALA A 155 14.39 -49.61 -91.56
C ALA A 155 15.51 -50.37 -92.28
N LEU A 156 16.78 -50.08 -91.94
CA LEU A 156 17.94 -50.81 -92.48
C LEU A 156 17.92 -52.29 -92.09
N GLY A 157 17.45 -52.63 -90.89
CA GLY A 157 17.27 -54.01 -90.45
C GLY A 157 16.16 -54.76 -91.21
N GLN A 158 15.15 -54.06 -91.71
CA GLN A 158 14.07 -54.63 -92.52
C GLN A 158 14.47 -54.80 -93.99
N GLU A 159 15.12 -53.81 -94.60
CA GLU A 159 15.61 -53.89 -95.99
C GLU A 159 16.68 -54.97 -96.17
N MET A 160 17.54 -55.19 -95.16
CA MET A 160 18.51 -56.29 -95.17
C MET A 160 17.86 -57.69 -95.00
N SER A 161 16.60 -57.78 -94.58
CA SER A 161 15.88 -59.05 -94.45
C SER A 161 15.04 -59.40 -95.69
N GLU A 162 14.87 -58.48 -96.63
CA GLU A 162 14.10 -58.67 -97.87
C GLU A 162 14.97 -58.92 -99.11
N GLN A 163 16.31 -58.94 -98.97
CA GLN A 163 17.27 -59.18 -100.06
C GLN A 163 17.98 -60.55 -100.05
N ASP A 164 17.67 -61.43 -99.09
CA ASP A 164 18.05 -62.86 -99.09
C ASP A 164 16.83 -63.76 -99.34
#